data_AF-A0AAV8UVW7-F1
#
_entry.id   AF-A0AAV8UVW7-F1
#
_cell.length_a   1.000
_cell.length_b   1.000
_cell.length_c   1.000
_cell.angle_alpha   90.00
_cell.angle_beta   90.00
_cell.angle_gamma   90.00
#
_symmetry.space_group_name_H-M   'P 1'
#
loop_
_entity.id
_entity.type
_entity.pdbx_description
1 polymer ?
#
loop_
_entity_poly.entity_id
_entity_poly.type
_entity_poly.pdbx_seq_one_letter_code
_entity_poly.pdbx_strand_id
1 'polypeptide(L)'
;MGVFERENSFCFLDWDDTLMFTSVLEEYLDSGDNSMPDEALVEKLAILDKSVARLLIKIAGQSNVMIVSNAEMSWIDFSCSKFFPSVKRVLAAYDIDVLSARDTFSDEFKEHPEDWKAQMFCREVSRRSKAPGAKLNIVVVGDDVVDILAAERLGNLLPYATVKAVKFTKDPTVDQLLRQISLFNIQFPRVHSWPRSTVVSVPEACTAHGA
;
A
#
# COMPACT_ATOMS: atom_id res chain seq x y z
N MET A 1 3.97 24.18 7.10
CA MET A 1 3.36 22.86 6.83
C MET A 1 3.02 22.23 8.16
N GLY A 2 1.86 21.58 8.30
CA GLY A 2 1.49 20.93 9.55
C GLY A 2 2.41 19.73 9.78
N VAL A 3 3.06 19.67 10.93
CA VAL A 3 3.87 18.50 11.33
C VAL A 3 2.91 17.55 12.04
N PHE A 4 2.74 16.34 11.48
CA PHE A 4 2.03 15.27 12.16
C PHE A 4 3.05 14.42 12.92
N GLU A 5 2.76 14.10 14.17
CA GLU A 5 3.58 13.19 14.97
C GLU A 5 3.52 11.78 14.37
N ARG A 6 4.65 11.06 14.45
CA ARG A 6 4.78 9.71 13.89
C ARG A 6 3.76 8.76 14.53
N GLU A 7 3.58 8.89 15.84
CA GLU A 7 2.71 8.05 16.66
C GLU A 7 1.23 8.18 16.27
N ASN A 8 0.85 9.35 15.74
CA ASN A 8 -0.50 9.67 15.29
C ASN A 8 -0.65 9.55 13.75
N SER A 9 0.39 9.08 13.07
CA SER A 9 0.41 8.90 11.62
C SER A 9 0.33 7.42 11.26
N PHE A 10 -0.52 7.08 10.30
CA PHE A 10 -0.74 5.73 9.80
C PHE A 10 -0.59 5.71 8.28
N CYS A 11 0.05 4.67 7.75
CA CYS A 11 0.11 4.42 6.32
C CYS A 11 -0.34 2.98 6.04
N PHE A 12 -1.39 2.84 5.26
CA PHE A 12 -1.89 1.57 4.74
C PHE A 12 -1.50 1.45 3.27
N LEU A 13 -0.88 0.34 2.91
CA LEU A 13 -0.42 0.06 1.56
C LEU A 13 -1.06 -1.25 1.09
N ASP A 14 -1.70 -1.24 -0.07
CA ASP A 14 -2.13 -2.47 -0.71
C ASP A 14 -0.93 -3.28 -1.23
N TRP A 15 -1.11 -4.59 -1.42
CA TRP A 15 -0.06 -5.47 -1.94
C TRP A 15 -0.17 -5.66 -3.45
N ASP A 16 -1.24 -6.32 -3.88
CA ASP A 16 -1.49 -6.72 -5.25
C ASP A 16 -1.70 -5.49 -6.14
N ASP A 17 -1.04 -5.47 -7.30
CA ASP A 17 -1.01 -4.37 -8.28
C ASP A 17 -0.67 -2.95 -7.74
N THR A 18 -0.20 -2.88 -6.49
CA THR A 18 0.21 -1.65 -5.80
C THR A 18 1.66 -1.68 -5.33
N LEU A 19 2.11 -2.75 -4.66
CA LEU A 19 3.51 -2.96 -4.29
C LEU A 19 4.16 -4.06 -5.13
N MET A 20 3.35 -4.95 -5.71
CA MET A 20 3.72 -6.03 -6.60
C MET A 20 2.90 -5.95 -7.88
N PHE A 21 3.45 -6.37 -9.02
CA PHE A 21 2.69 -6.50 -10.28
C PHE A 21 2.04 -7.89 -10.34
N THR A 22 1.04 -8.13 -9.50
CA THR A 22 0.35 -9.43 -9.38
C THR A 22 -0.22 -9.88 -10.71
N SER A 23 -0.92 -8.99 -11.44
CA SER A 23 -1.50 -9.31 -12.75
C SER A 23 -0.47 -9.82 -13.77
N VAL A 24 0.78 -9.34 -13.70
CA VAL A 24 1.88 -9.80 -14.58
C VAL A 24 2.46 -11.14 -14.11
N LEU A 25 2.49 -11.38 -12.80
CA LEU A 25 3.02 -12.63 -12.22
C LEU A 25 2.03 -13.79 -12.30
N GLU A 26 0.72 -13.52 -12.27
CA GLU A 26 -0.32 -14.54 -12.42
C GLU A 26 -0.22 -15.24 -13.79
N GLU A 27 -0.05 -14.48 -14.88
CA GLU A 27 0.19 -15.05 -16.22
C GLU A 27 1.39 -16.01 -16.24
N TYR A 28 2.41 -15.72 -15.44
CA TYR A 28 3.59 -16.55 -15.30
C TYR A 28 3.32 -17.80 -14.44
N LEU A 29 2.68 -17.65 -13.27
CA LEU A 29 2.45 -18.73 -12.32
C LEU A 29 1.40 -19.74 -12.80
N ASP A 30 0.40 -19.28 -13.56
CA ASP A 30 -0.64 -20.13 -14.16
C ASP A 30 -0.09 -21.06 -15.25
N SER A 31 1.09 -20.76 -15.79
CA SER A 31 1.77 -21.65 -16.75
C SER A 31 2.21 -22.99 -16.15
N GLY A 32 2.12 -23.14 -14.82
CA GLY A 32 2.57 -24.32 -14.08
C GLY A 32 4.10 -24.43 -13.96
N ASP A 33 4.85 -23.51 -14.58
CA ASP A 33 6.28 -23.37 -14.39
C ASP A 33 6.55 -22.51 -13.15
N ASN A 34 7.00 -23.18 -12.09
CA ASN A 34 7.38 -22.52 -10.84
C ASN A 34 8.80 -21.91 -10.90
N SER A 35 9.45 -21.88 -12.06
CA SER A 35 10.77 -21.26 -12.24
C SER A 35 10.74 -19.73 -11.98
N MET A 36 11.82 -19.03 -12.34
CA MET A 36 11.78 -17.56 -12.35
C MET A 36 11.27 -17.09 -13.72
N PRO A 37 10.62 -15.92 -13.79
CA PRO A 37 10.30 -15.28 -15.07
C PRO A 37 11.53 -15.08 -15.96
N ASP A 38 11.32 -14.60 -17.18
CA ASP A 38 12.43 -14.25 -18.07
C ASP A 38 13.41 -13.25 -17.40
N GLU A 39 14.66 -13.22 -17.88
CA GLU A 39 15.73 -12.44 -17.27
C GLU A 39 15.38 -10.94 -17.16
N ALA A 40 14.62 -10.41 -18.12
CA ALA A 40 14.17 -9.02 -18.12
C ALA A 40 13.18 -8.75 -16.99
N LEU A 41 12.20 -9.63 -16.77
CA LEU A 41 11.24 -9.50 -15.68
C LEU A 41 11.90 -9.74 -14.31
N VAL A 42 12.89 -10.63 -14.22
CA VAL A 42 13.70 -10.82 -12.99
C VAL A 42 14.46 -9.55 -12.62
N GLU A 43 15.06 -8.86 -13.60
CA GLU A 43 15.73 -7.59 -13.35
C GLU A 43 14.74 -6.53 -12.85
N LYS A 44 13.57 -6.41 -13.50
CA LYS A 44 12.52 -5.47 -13.09
C LYS A 44 11.97 -5.78 -11.70
N LEU A 45 11.80 -7.06 -11.34
CA LEU A 45 11.45 -7.51 -9.99
C LEU A 45 12.48 -7.05 -8.96
N ALA A 46 13.77 -7.24 -9.24
CA ALA A 46 14.84 -6.82 -8.32
C ALA A 46 14.89 -5.29 -8.14
N ILE A 47 14.58 -4.52 -9.19
CA ILE A 47 14.45 -3.05 -9.10
C ILE A 47 13.25 -2.68 -8.24
N LEU A 48 12.10 -3.33 -8.45
CA LEU A 48 10.88 -3.08 -7.69
C LEU A 48 11.07 -3.42 -6.21
N ASP A 49 11.61 -4.59 -5.88
CA ASP A 49 11.91 -5.04 -4.51
C ASP A 49 12.72 -3.99 -3.75
N LYS A 50 13.82 -3.52 -4.33
CA LYS A 50 14.66 -2.47 -3.74
C LYS A 50 13.94 -1.13 -3.61
N SER A 51 13.02 -0.82 -4.52
CA SER A 51 12.31 0.47 -4.55
C SER A 51 11.16 0.51 -3.54
N VAL A 52 10.45 -0.61 -3.37
CA VAL A 52 9.44 -0.81 -2.32
C VAL A 52 10.11 -0.85 -0.96
N ALA A 53 11.23 -1.57 -0.78
CA ALA A 53 11.98 -1.56 0.47
C ALA A 53 12.39 -0.14 0.90
N ARG A 54 12.89 0.68 -0.05
CA ARG A 54 13.21 2.10 0.19
C ARG A 54 11.97 2.93 0.55
N LEU A 55 10.82 2.66 -0.07
CA LEU A 55 9.55 3.31 0.26
C LEU A 55 9.14 3.00 1.70
N LEU A 56 9.11 1.71 2.07
CA LEU A 56 8.70 1.26 3.39
C LEU A 56 9.56 1.86 4.50
N ILE A 57 10.89 1.88 4.33
CA ILE A 57 11.83 2.53 5.26
C ILE A 57 11.46 4.01 5.45
N LYS A 58 11.20 4.72 4.35
CA LYS A 58 10.87 6.16 4.37
C LYS A 58 9.55 6.43 5.10
N ILE A 59 8.54 5.61 4.85
CA ILE A 59 7.23 5.74 5.49
C ILE A 59 7.35 5.39 6.98
N ALA A 60 8.09 4.32 7.34
CA ALA A 60 8.26 3.88 8.73
C ALA A 60 8.96 4.92 9.63
N GLY A 61 9.75 5.82 9.04
CA GLY A 61 10.32 6.98 9.73
C GLY A 61 9.30 8.06 10.12
N GLN A 62 8.10 8.07 9.51
CA GLN A 62 7.11 9.14 9.66
C GLN A 62 5.70 8.64 10.05
N SER A 63 5.43 7.34 9.96
CA SER A 63 4.14 6.73 10.25
C SER A 63 4.28 5.32 10.80
N ASN A 64 3.22 4.82 11.45
CA ASN A 64 2.97 3.40 11.62
C ASN A 64 2.57 2.81 10.25
N VAL A 65 3.29 1.82 9.76
CA VAL A 65 3.09 1.25 8.41
C VAL A 65 2.47 -0.12 8.51
N MET A 66 1.48 -0.39 7.67
CA MET A 66 0.86 -1.71 7.53
C MET A 66 0.63 -2.00 6.04
N ILE A 67 0.91 -3.23 5.63
CA ILE A 67 0.46 -3.76 4.35
C ILE A 67 -0.88 -4.45 4.56
N VAL A 68 -1.89 -4.09 3.77
CA VAL A 68 -3.25 -4.62 3.89
C VAL A 68 -3.78 -5.00 2.51
N SER A 69 -4.00 -6.29 2.28
CA SER A 69 -4.52 -6.80 1.01
C SER A 69 -5.81 -7.62 1.22
N ASN A 70 -6.62 -7.70 0.17
CA ASN A 70 -7.77 -8.61 0.08
C ASN A 70 -7.37 -10.02 -0.41
N ALA A 71 -6.10 -10.27 -0.67
CA ALA A 71 -5.58 -11.61 -0.94
C ALA A 71 -5.44 -12.43 0.35
N GLU A 72 -5.33 -13.74 0.20
CA GLU A 72 -5.04 -14.66 1.31
C GLU A 72 -3.62 -14.43 1.84
N MET A 73 -3.42 -14.60 3.15
CA MET A 73 -2.09 -14.44 3.77
C MET A 73 -1.05 -15.39 3.17
N SER A 74 -1.48 -16.60 2.80
CA SER A 74 -0.64 -17.60 2.12
C SER A 74 -0.03 -17.06 0.83
N TRP A 75 -0.81 -16.32 0.04
CA TRP A 75 -0.36 -15.70 -1.21
C TRP A 75 0.63 -14.57 -0.94
N ILE A 76 0.33 -13.70 0.03
CA ILE A 76 1.18 -12.55 0.36
C ILE A 76 2.54 -13.05 0.87
N ASP A 77 2.56 -14.04 1.78
CA ASP A 77 3.83 -14.60 2.30
C ASP A 77 4.64 -15.31 1.23
N PHE A 78 3.99 -16.12 0.37
CA PHE A 78 4.65 -16.80 -0.74
C PHE A 78 5.28 -15.79 -1.70
N SER A 79 4.49 -14.83 -2.19
CA SER A 79 4.92 -13.87 -3.20
C SER A 79 6.01 -12.92 -2.66
N CYS A 80 5.87 -12.44 -1.42
CA CYS A 80 6.89 -11.63 -0.76
C CYS A 80 8.21 -12.42 -0.59
N SER A 81 8.12 -13.67 -0.16
CA SER A 81 9.30 -14.52 0.04
C SER A 81 10.02 -14.87 -1.26
N LYS A 82 9.27 -15.14 -2.33
CA LYS A 82 9.82 -15.54 -3.63
C LYS A 82 10.39 -14.35 -4.39
N PHE A 83 9.69 -13.22 -4.41
CA PHE A 83 9.97 -12.12 -5.32
C PHE A 83 10.53 -10.86 -4.65
N PHE A 84 10.34 -10.68 -3.33
CA PHE A 84 10.68 -9.45 -2.61
C PHE A 84 11.55 -9.67 -1.35
N PRO A 85 12.75 -10.28 -1.49
CA PRO A 85 13.61 -10.57 -0.34
C PRO A 85 14.11 -9.32 0.40
N SER A 86 14.25 -8.17 -0.26
CA SER A 86 14.63 -6.92 0.42
C SER A 86 13.46 -6.36 1.22
N VAL A 87 12.24 -6.38 0.68
CA VAL A 87 11.03 -6.02 1.42
C VAL A 87 10.87 -6.89 2.65
N LYS A 88 11.00 -8.22 2.52
CA LYS A 88 10.89 -9.15 3.66
C LYS A 88 11.83 -8.77 4.82
N ARG A 89 13.07 -8.37 4.52
CA ARG A 89 14.02 -7.88 5.55
C ARG A 89 13.55 -6.56 6.19
N VAL A 90 13.01 -5.63 5.40
CA VAL A 90 12.50 -4.34 5.90
C VAL A 90 11.27 -4.55 6.78
N LEU A 91 10.35 -5.44 6.39
CA LEU A 91 9.17 -5.76 7.19
C LEU A 91 9.56 -6.22 8.60
N ALA A 92 10.52 -7.14 8.70
CA ALA A 92 11.05 -7.61 9.97
C ALA A 92 11.83 -6.53 10.75
N ALA A 93 12.67 -5.75 10.08
CA ALA A 93 13.52 -4.75 10.73
C ALA A 93 12.74 -3.55 11.30
N TYR A 94 11.59 -3.21 10.71
CA TYR A 94 10.77 -2.07 11.09
C TYR A 94 9.45 -2.45 11.78
N ASP A 95 9.25 -3.75 12.06
CA ASP A 95 8.02 -4.28 12.67
C ASP A 95 6.75 -3.83 11.91
N ILE A 96 6.78 -4.00 10.58
CA ILE A 96 5.67 -3.64 9.68
C ILE A 96 4.74 -4.83 9.57
N ASP A 97 3.50 -4.65 10.02
CA ASP A 97 2.48 -5.69 9.92
C ASP A 97 2.04 -5.91 8.47
N VAL A 98 1.88 -7.18 8.10
CA VAL A 98 1.24 -7.62 6.86
C VAL A 98 -0.08 -8.30 7.24
N LEU A 99 -1.18 -7.82 6.68
CA LEU A 99 -2.53 -8.18 7.11
C LEU A 99 -3.38 -8.57 5.90
N SER A 100 -4.00 -9.74 5.96
CA SER A 100 -5.06 -10.13 5.02
C SER A 100 -6.40 -9.67 5.59
N ALA A 101 -7.01 -8.68 4.93
CA ALA A 101 -8.35 -8.22 5.24
C ALA A 101 -9.38 -9.30 4.92
N ARG A 102 -9.16 -10.09 3.86
CA ARG A 102 -9.99 -11.23 3.49
C ARG A 102 -9.99 -12.32 4.55
N ASP A 103 -8.83 -12.82 4.97
CA ASP A 103 -8.75 -13.89 5.97
C ASP A 103 -9.34 -13.46 7.32
N THR A 104 -9.35 -12.15 7.58
CA THR A 104 -9.88 -11.60 8.81
C THR A 104 -11.39 -11.36 8.78
N PHE A 105 -11.93 -10.82 7.69
CA PHE A 105 -13.28 -10.26 7.65
C PHE A 105 -14.21 -10.92 6.63
N SER A 106 -13.74 -11.89 5.83
CA SER A 106 -14.58 -12.53 4.81
C SER A 106 -15.78 -13.29 5.37
N ASP A 107 -15.68 -13.86 6.56
CA ASP A 107 -16.81 -14.52 7.22
C ASP A 107 -17.85 -13.51 7.75
N GLU A 108 -17.40 -12.43 8.39
CA GLU A 108 -18.28 -11.42 9.01
C GLU A 108 -18.93 -10.50 7.96
N PHE A 109 -18.19 -10.14 6.92
CA PHE A 109 -18.60 -9.22 5.85
C PHE A 109 -18.69 -9.95 4.50
N LYS A 110 -19.26 -11.15 4.50
CA LYS A 110 -19.32 -12.03 3.32
C LYS A 110 -19.99 -11.38 2.10
N GLU A 111 -21.08 -10.66 2.34
CA GLU A 111 -21.86 -9.99 1.28
C GLU A 111 -21.29 -8.61 0.91
N HIS A 112 -20.25 -8.15 1.62
CA HIS A 112 -19.65 -6.82 1.49
C HIS A 112 -18.11 -6.89 1.44
N PRO A 113 -17.51 -7.57 0.45
CA PRO A 113 -16.06 -7.66 0.31
C PRO A 113 -15.35 -6.31 0.16
N GLU A 114 -16.05 -5.29 -0.31
CA GLU A 114 -15.60 -3.90 -0.36
C GLU A 114 -15.36 -3.29 1.04
N ASP A 115 -15.91 -3.88 2.10
CA ASP A 115 -15.78 -3.41 3.48
C ASP A 115 -14.53 -3.95 4.18
N TRP A 116 -13.95 -5.07 3.73
CA TRP A 116 -12.89 -5.77 4.46
C TRP A 116 -11.70 -4.87 4.81
N LYS A 117 -11.20 -4.10 3.84
CA LYS A 117 -10.08 -3.15 4.07
C LYS A 117 -10.50 -2.03 5.02
N ALA A 118 -11.71 -1.49 4.90
CA ALA A 118 -12.20 -0.44 5.79
C ALA A 118 -12.27 -0.92 7.24
N GLN A 119 -12.75 -2.15 7.46
CA GLN A 119 -12.80 -2.77 8.79
C GLN A 119 -11.40 -3.01 9.35
N MET A 120 -10.47 -3.49 8.51
CA MET A 120 -9.07 -3.66 8.88
C MET A 120 -8.44 -2.32 9.29
N PHE A 121 -8.60 -1.27 8.48
CA PHE A 121 -8.06 0.06 8.80
C PHE A 121 -8.61 0.59 10.11
N CYS A 122 -9.93 0.51 10.32
CA CYS A 122 -10.57 0.94 11.55
C CYS A 122 -10.01 0.19 12.76
N ARG A 123 -9.96 -1.15 12.69
CA ARG A 123 -9.42 -2.00 13.75
C ARG A 123 -8.00 -1.61 14.11
N GLU A 124 -7.12 -1.48 13.11
CA GLU A 124 -5.71 -1.23 13.34
C GLU A 124 -5.42 0.20 13.84
N VAL A 125 -6.19 1.21 13.40
CA VAL A 125 -6.13 2.57 13.94
C VAL A 125 -6.60 2.58 15.39
N SER A 126 -7.75 1.98 15.69
CA SER A 126 -8.28 1.90 17.06
C SER A 126 -7.34 1.18 18.01
N ARG A 127 -6.67 0.12 17.54
CA ARG A 127 -5.71 -0.67 18.34
C ARG A 127 -4.42 0.08 18.67
N ARG A 128 -3.91 0.90 17.75
CA ARG A 128 -2.60 1.57 17.89
C ARG A 128 -2.68 3.02 18.31
N SER A 129 -3.82 3.69 18.13
CA SER A 129 -4.00 5.07 18.59
C SER A 129 -3.95 5.12 20.11
N LYS A 130 -2.96 5.83 20.66
CA LYS A 130 -2.72 5.90 22.11
C LYS A 130 -3.51 7.02 22.80
N ALA A 131 -4.06 7.96 22.04
CA ALA A 131 -4.66 9.18 22.58
C ALA A 131 -6.06 9.40 21.96
N PRO A 132 -7.14 9.18 22.74
CA PRO A 132 -8.48 9.59 22.36
C PRO A 132 -8.50 11.08 22.00
N GLY A 133 -9.00 11.42 20.81
CA GLY A 133 -9.07 12.80 20.32
C GLY A 133 -7.80 13.36 19.67
N ALA A 134 -6.74 12.56 19.52
CA ALA A 134 -5.58 12.99 18.74
C ALA A 134 -5.95 13.23 17.27
N LYS A 135 -5.34 14.26 16.68
CA LYS A 135 -5.47 14.53 15.25
C LYS A 135 -4.67 13.48 14.47
N LEU A 136 -5.37 12.53 13.89
CA LEU A 136 -4.75 11.45 13.13
C LEU A 136 -4.38 11.90 11.72
N ASN A 137 -3.32 11.31 11.20
CA ASN A 137 -2.87 11.49 9.81
C ASN A 137 -2.81 10.14 9.14
N ILE A 138 -3.68 9.88 8.18
CA ILE A 138 -3.82 8.56 7.58
C ILE A 138 -3.58 8.67 6.09
N VAL A 139 -2.65 7.87 5.57
CA VAL A 139 -2.38 7.73 4.14
C VAL A 139 -2.77 6.31 3.74
N VAL A 140 -3.64 6.18 2.75
CA VAL A 140 -4.02 4.90 2.13
C VAL A 140 -3.51 4.92 0.70
N VAL A 141 -2.86 3.85 0.27
CA VAL A 141 -2.33 3.71 -1.08
C VAL A 141 -2.80 2.37 -1.64
N GLY A 142 -3.40 2.41 -2.82
CA GLY A 142 -3.89 1.21 -3.50
C GLY A 142 -4.26 1.52 -4.94
N ASP A 143 -4.40 0.50 -5.75
CA ASP A 143 -4.74 0.57 -7.16
C ASP A 143 -6.21 0.22 -7.45
N ASP A 144 -6.99 -0.24 -6.47
CA ASP A 144 -8.42 -0.48 -6.67
C ASP A 144 -9.27 0.69 -6.12
N VAL A 145 -10.49 0.83 -6.65
CA VAL A 145 -11.47 1.78 -6.11
C VAL A 145 -11.87 1.40 -4.68
N VAL A 146 -11.81 0.11 -4.32
CA VAL A 146 -12.06 -0.39 -2.98
C VAL A 146 -11.12 0.25 -1.94
N ASP A 147 -9.85 0.49 -2.27
CA ASP A 147 -8.91 1.17 -1.36
C ASP A 147 -9.32 2.61 -1.06
N ILE A 148 -9.78 3.31 -2.10
CA ILE A 148 -10.20 4.70 -2.01
C ILE A 148 -11.49 4.82 -1.21
N LEU A 149 -12.47 3.95 -1.48
CA LEU A 149 -13.71 3.89 -0.72
C LEU A 149 -13.46 3.51 0.74
N ALA A 150 -12.52 2.60 1.02
CA ALA A 150 -12.12 2.27 2.38
C ALA A 150 -11.50 3.46 3.11
N ALA A 151 -10.66 4.26 2.44
CA ALA A 151 -10.11 5.49 2.98
C ALA A 151 -11.19 6.55 3.25
N GLU A 152 -12.14 6.74 2.33
CA GLU A 152 -13.27 7.66 2.52
C GLU A 152 -14.15 7.27 3.71
N ARG A 153 -14.49 5.99 3.84
CA ARG A 153 -15.22 5.44 4.99
C ARG A 153 -14.50 5.71 6.31
N LEU A 154 -13.18 5.50 6.34
CA LEU A 154 -12.36 5.81 7.51
C LEU A 154 -12.41 7.30 7.87
N GLY A 155 -12.39 8.19 6.87
CA GLY A 155 -12.54 9.64 7.07
C GLY A 155 -13.91 10.03 7.64
N ASN A 156 -14.97 9.35 7.23
CA ASN A 156 -16.32 9.57 7.76
C ASN A 156 -16.48 9.07 9.20
N LEU A 157 -15.81 7.97 9.55
CA LEU A 157 -15.84 7.38 10.90
C LEU A 157 -14.93 8.13 11.89
N LEU A 158 -13.89 8.81 11.41
CA LEU A 158 -12.89 9.50 12.22
C LEU A 158 -12.87 11.01 11.93
N PRO A 159 -13.79 11.81 12.49
CA PRO A 159 -13.98 13.23 12.12
C PRO A 159 -12.78 14.14 12.42
N TYR A 160 -11.83 13.68 13.25
CA TYR A 160 -10.59 14.41 13.56
C TYR A 160 -9.38 13.88 12.78
N ALA A 161 -9.55 12.89 11.92
CA ALA A 161 -8.49 12.37 11.07
C ALA A 161 -8.35 13.17 9.77
N THR A 162 -7.11 13.37 9.34
CA THR A 162 -6.77 13.80 7.99
C THR A 162 -6.49 12.55 7.17
N VAL A 163 -7.42 12.14 6.31
CA VAL A 163 -7.31 10.90 5.52
C VAL A 163 -7.00 11.21 4.06
N LYS A 164 -5.92 10.65 3.55
CA LYS A 164 -5.41 10.90 2.21
C LYS A 164 -5.32 9.59 1.46
N ALA A 165 -6.00 9.51 0.33
CA ALA A 165 -5.94 8.34 -0.53
C ALA A 165 -5.06 8.65 -1.74
N VAL A 166 -4.13 7.75 -2.05
CA VAL A 166 -3.28 7.82 -3.23
C VAL A 166 -3.67 6.66 -4.14
N LYS A 167 -4.33 6.99 -5.24
CA LYS A 167 -4.82 6.01 -6.21
C LYS A 167 -3.73 5.71 -7.24
N PHE A 168 -3.26 4.47 -7.26
CA PHE A 168 -2.42 3.96 -8.34
C PHE A 168 -3.29 3.52 -9.53
N THR A 169 -2.69 3.43 -10.71
CA THR A 169 -3.30 2.84 -11.90
C THR A 169 -3.59 1.38 -11.64
N LYS A 170 -4.84 0.98 -11.88
CA LYS A 170 -5.31 -0.41 -11.77
C LYS A 170 -4.66 -1.27 -12.85
N ASP A 171 -4.33 -2.52 -12.53
CA ASP A 171 -3.71 -3.51 -13.43
C ASP A 171 -2.50 -2.91 -14.19
N PRO A 172 -1.52 -2.30 -13.50
CA PRO A 172 -0.47 -1.54 -14.16
C PRO A 172 0.50 -2.46 -14.90
N THR A 173 0.99 -2.00 -16.06
CA THR A 173 2.19 -2.59 -16.66
C THR A 173 3.38 -2.47 -15.71
N VAL A 174 4.40 -3.33 -15.88
CA VAL A 174 5.62 -3.31 -15.06
C VAL A 174 6.25 -1.92 -15.00
N ASP A 175 6.33 -1.22 -16.13
CA ASP A 175 6.96 0.10 -16.22
C ASP A 175 6.09 1.19 -15.55
N GLN A 176 4.75 1.08 -15.64
CA GLN A 176 3.85 1.95 -14.90
C GLN A 176 4.04 1.77 -13.39
N LEU A 177 4.05 0.53 -12.88
CA LEU A 177 4.19 0.30 -11.44
C LEU A 177 5.54 0.79 -10.89
N LEU A 178 6.64 0.49 -11.59
CA LEU A 178 7.97 1.01 -11.23
C LEU A 178 7.99 2.54 -11.15
N ARG A 179 7.35 3.21 -12.13
CA ARG A 179 7.24 4.66 -12.14
C ARG A 179 6.38 5.18 -10.99
N GLN A 180 5.24 4.56 -10.72
CA GLN A 180 4.34 4.94 -9.63
C GLN A 180 5.02 4.84 -8.27
N ILE A 181 5.74 3.74 -7.99
CA ILE A 181 6.54 3.56 -6.78
C ILE A 181 7.66 4.60 -6.68
N SER A 182 8.33 4.92 -7.79
CA SER A 182 9.39 5.94 -7.82
C SER A 182 8.84 7.35 -7.54
N LEU A 183 7.74 7.73 -8.19
CA LEU A 183 7.07 9.02 -7.98
C LEU A 183 6.54 9.13 -6.55
N PHE A 184 5.88 8.08 -6.04
CA PHE A 184 5.36 8.10 -4.68
C PHE A 184 6.48 8.16 -3.64
N ASN A 185 7.61 7.48 -3.87
CA ASN A 185 8.82 7.67 -3.07
C ASN A 185 9.25 9.13 -2.96
N ILE A 186 9.17 9.90 -4.04
CA ILE A 186 9.55 11.32 -4.07
C ILE A 186 8.48 12.19 -3.39
N GLN A 187 7.20 11.92 -3.66
CA GLN A 187 6.09 12.76 -3.21
C GLN A 187 5.61 12.45 -1.79
N PHE A 188 5.96 11.28 -1.21
CA PHE A 188 5.46 10.86 0.10
C PHE A 188 5.58 11.94 1.19
N PRO A 189 6.71 12.67 1.38
CA PRO A 189 6.78 13.73 2.38
C PRO A 189 5.76 14.86 2.18
N ARG A 190 5.41 15.16 0.91
CA ARG A 190 4.40 16.17 0.58
C ARG A 190 2.99 15.64 0.84
N VAL A 191 2.72 14.37 0.50
CA VAL A 191 1.45 13.71 0.82
C VAL A 191 1.26 13.62 2.33
N HIS A 192 2.28 13.16 3.07
CA HIS A 192 2.25 13.03 4.52
C HIS A 192 1.99 14.37 5.22
N SER A 193 2.66 15.45 4.82
CA SER A 193 2.48 16.78 5.41
C SER A 193 1.25 17.56 4.89
N TRP A 194 0.51 17.02 3.92
CA TRP A 194 -0.66 17.69 3.38
C TRP A 194 -1.76 17.82 4.44
N PRO A 195 -2.30 19.03 4.70
CA PRO A 195 -3.09 19.31 5.91
C PRO A 195 -4.58 18.98 5.80
N ARG A 196 -5.04 18.45 4.66
CA ARG A 196 -6.45 18.19 4.36
C ARG A 196 -6.64 16.78 3.84
N SER A 197 -7.82 16.21 4.08
CA SER A 197 -8.21 14.98 3.41
C SER A 197 -8.30 15.20 1.90
N THR A 198 -7.82 14.26 1.11
CA THR A 198 -7.79 14.38 -0.35
C THR A 198 -7.62 13.01 -1.00
N VAL A 199 -8.09 12.87 -2.23
CA VAL A 199 -7.78 11.75 -3.11
C VAL A 199 -6.90 12.28 -4.23
N VAL A 200 -5.74 11.67 -4.44
CA VAL A 200 -4.80 12.03 -5.50
C VAL A 200 -4.50 10.80 -6.33
N SER A 201 -4.65 10.90 -7.65
CA SER A 201 -4.20 9.85 -8.57
C SER A 201 -2.74 10.07 -8.95
N VAL A 202 -1.97 8.99 -9.05
CA VAL A 202 -0.63 9.07 -9.63
C VAL A 202 -0.77 9.18 -11.15
N PRO A 203 -0.16 10.19 -11.81
CA PRO A 203 -0.33 10.39 -13.24
C PRO A 203 0.17 9.20 -14.05
N GLU A 204 -0.65 8.70 -14.98
CA GLU A 204 -0.30 7.63 -15.93
C GLU A 204 0.83 8.05 -16.88
N ALA A 205 0.97 9.36 -17.12
CA ALA A 205 2.07 9.95 -17.87
C ALA A 205 2.40 11.35 -17.32
N CYS A 206 3.65 11.57 -16.88
CA CYS A 206 4.28 12.83 -17.27
C CYS A 206 4.88 12.57 -18.64
N THR A 207 4.27 13.09 -19.71
CA THR A 207 5.05 13.43 -20.88
C THR A 207 6.18 14.33 -20.39
N ALA A 208 7.42 13.96 -20.67
CA ALA A 208 8.51 14.92 -20.63
C ALA A 208 8.20 15.98 -21.69
N HIS A 209 7.54 17.05 -21.29
CA HIS A 209 7.58 18.36 -21.94
C HIS A 209 8.03 19.26 -20.80
N GLY A 210 9.29 19.70 -20.69
CA GLY A 210 10.13 20.24 -21.74
C GLY A 210 10.22 21.74 -21.46
N ALA A 211 11.36 22.17 -20.91
CA ALA A 211 11.82 23.56 -20.68
C ALA A 211 10.99 24.45 -19.72
#